data_AF-C4YLT2-F1
#
_entry.id   AF-C4YLT2-F1
#
_cell.length_a   1.000
_cell.length_b   1.000
_cell.length_c   1.000
_cell.angle_alpha   90.00
_cell.angle_beta   90.00
_cell.angle_gamma   90.00
#
_symmetry.space_group_name_H-M   'P 1'
#
loop_
_entity.id
_entity.type
_entity.pdbx_description
1 polymer ?
#
loop_
_entity_poly.entity_id
_entity_poly.type
_entity_poly.pdbx_seq_one_letter_code
_entity_poly.pdbx_strand_id
1 'polypeptide(L)'
;MRNALNNLADTVENPEQTTRFENEMDNFFTLFRRYLTEKASGSTLDWDKIRSPSSDEVVEYGDLNSANNSANLSKLAVLKLNGGLGTSMGCVGPKSVIEVRDGNNFLDLAVRQIEHLNRKYDADVPLLLMNSFNTDADTEKIIKKYQSHRIRVKTFNQSRFPRIYKDSLLPVPESFDDSLEAWYPPGHGDLFEALVQSGELDALLAQGREILFVSNGDNLGATVDSKILDHMIETGAEYIMELTPKTRADVKGGTLINYQGEVRLLEIAQVPKEHVEEFKSIKKFKYFNTNNLWINLRAIKKLVEANAIEVEIIPNQKTISHGKSDINVLQLETAVGAAIRHFKGAHGVVVPRSRFLPVKTCSDLLLVKSDLFYLEHGALVLDPTRDGFSNPLIKLGSHFKKVSGFQSRIPYIPKILELDHLTITGNVTIGKGVQLKGTVIIVCNDGDKIDIPNGAILENVVVTGNLTILEH
;
A
#
# COMPACT_ATOMS: atom_id res chain seq x y z
N MET A 1 -17.57 3.30 27.02
CA MET A 1 -16.74 2.50 26.10
C MET A 1 -16.61 1.05 26.56
N ARG A 2 -15.87 0.73 27.64
CA ARG A 2 -15.66 -0.67 28.07
C ARG A 2 -16.96 -1.50 28.16
N ASN A 3 -17.97 -1.00 28.88
CA ASN A 3 -19.26 -1.70 28.99
C ASN A 3 -19.94 -1.92 27.62
N ALA A 4 -19.83 -0.95 26.70
CA ALA A 4 -20.41 -1.08 25.37
C ALA A 4 -19.68 -2.15 24.54
N LEU A 5 -18.36 -2.25 24.66
CA LEU A 5 -17.56 -3.27 23.98
C LEU A 5 -17.80 -4.67 24.58
N ASN A 6 -17.95 -4.78 25.89
CA ASN A 6 -18.31 -6.04 26.55
C ASN A 6 -19.69 -6.51 26.08
N ASN A 7 -20.70 -5.63 26.11
CA ASN A 7 -22.03 -5.95 25.61
C ASN A 7 -22.00 -6.40 24.13
N LEU A 8 -21.12 -5.79 23.33
CA LEU A 8 -20.93 -6.15 21.92
C LEU A 8 -20.31 -7.54 21.78
N ALA A 9 -19.31 -7.87 22.62
CA ALA A 9 -18.70 -9.21 22.66
C ALA A 9 -19.68 -10.30 23.13
N ASP A 10 -20.58 -9.97 24.05
CA ASP A 10 -21.64 -10.87 24.53
C ASP A 10 -22.66 -11.24 23.42
N THR A 11 -22.70 -10.49 22.31
CA THR A 11 -23.58 -10.81 21.17
C THR A 11 -23.04 -11.90 20.24
N VAL A 12 -21.80 -12.37 20.45
CA VAL A 12 -21.20 -13.40 19.59
C VAL A 12 -21.74 -14.78 19.93
N GLU A 13 -22.46 -15.41 19.01
CA GLU A 13 -23.06 -16.73 19.22
C GLU A 13 -22.04 -17.89 19.14
N ASN A 14 -20.98 -17.75 18.35
CA ASN A 14 -20.00 -18.82 18.10
C ASN A 14 -18.82 -18.75 19.10
N PRO A 15 -18.64 -19.77 19.98
CA PRO A 15 -17.59 -19.77 21.00
C PRO A 15 -16.16 -19.60 20.47
N GLU A 16 -15.85 -20.14 19.28
CA GLU A 16 -14.51 -20.00 18.67
C GLU A 16 -14.24 -18.56 18.20
N GLN A 17 -15.30 -17.85 17.78
CA GLN A 17 -15.20 -16.45 17.37
C GLN A 17 -15.22 -15.50 18.57
N THR A 18 -15.85 -15.90 19.67
CA THR A 18 -15.95 -15.10 20.89
C THR A 18 -14.58 -14.70 21.41
N THR A 19 -13.66 -15.65 21.64
CA THR A 19 -12.32 -15.33 22.16
C THR A 19 -11.52 -14.42 21.23
N ARG A 20 -11.60 -14.65 19.91
CA ARG A 20 -10.94 -13.78 18.94
C ARG A 20 -11.52 -12.37 19.01
N PHE A 21 -12.84 -12.25 19.03
CA PHE A 21 -13.53 -10.97 19.02
C PHE A 21 -13.33 -10.18 20.33
N GLU A 22 -13.30 -10.87 21.48
CA GLU A 22 -12.92 -10.28 22.77
C GLU A 22 -11.53 -9.65 22.73
N ASN A 23 -10.54 -10.37 22.18
CA ASN A 23 -9.19 -9.83 21.99
C ASN A 23 -9.18 -8.60 21.06
N GLU A 24 -9.96 -8.62 19.98
CA GLU A 24 -10.12 -7.46 19.09
C GLU A 24 -10.72 -6.26 19.84
N MET A 25 -11.72 -6.47 20.70
CA MET A 25 -12.33 -5.42 21.51
C MET A 25 -11.39 -4.88 22.59
N ASP A 26 -10.56 -5.73 23.19
CA ASP A 26 -9.54 -5.33 24.16
C ASP A 26 -8.42 -4.49 23.51
N ASN A 27 -7.96 -4.91 22.34
CA ASN A 27 -6.99 -4.16 21.53
C ASN A 27 -7.56 -2.80 21.13
N PHE A 28 -8.82 -2.76 20.67
CA PHE A 28 -9.51 -1.52 20.36
C PHE A 28 -9.65 -0.60 21.58
N PHE A 29 -10.01 -1.15 22.75
CA PHE A 29 -10.15 -0.36 23.97
C PHE A 29 -8.82 0.28 24.39
N THR A 30 -7.72 -0.46 24.27
CA THR A 30 -6.37 0.04 24.55
C THR A 30 -6.00 1.18 23.60
N LEU A 31 -6.26 1.02 22.30
CA LEU A 31 -6.07 2.06 21.30
C LEU A 31 -6.92 3.30 21.59
N PHE A 32 -8.19 3.13 21.90
CA PHE A 32 -9.11 4.21 22.21
C PHE A 32 -8.70 4.99 23.46
N ARG A 33 -8.27 4.29 24.52
CA ARG A 33 -7.75 4.92 25.74
C ARG A 33 -6.51 5.75 25.44
N ARG A 34 -5.55 5.21 24.68
CA ARG A 34 -4.34 5.95 24.27
C ARG A 34 -4.69 7.19 23.45
N TYR A 35 -5.63 7.08 22.52
CA TYR A 35 -6.12 8.22 21.74
C TYR A 35 -6.67 9.35 22.63
N LEU A 36 -7.47 9.03 23.65
CA LEU A 36 -7.98 10.05 24.58
C LEU A 36 -6.86 10.71 25.40
N THR A 37 -5.87 9.93 25.85
CA THR A 37 -4.70 10.44 26.58
C THR A 37 -3.84 11.35 25.70
N GLU A 38 -3.51 10.93 24.49
CA GLU A 38 -2.73 11.72 23.52
C GLU A 38 -3.46 13.03 23.17
N LYS A 39 -4.77 12.95 22.89
CA LYS A 39 -5.61 14.11 22.60
C LYS A 39 -5.66 15.12 23.75
N ALA A 40 -5.67 14.63 25.00
CA ALA A 40 -5.63 15.50 26.18
C ALA A 40 -4.25 16.13 26.41
N SER A 41 -3.17 15.38 26.15
CA SER A 41 -1.80 15.86 26.29
C SER A 41 -1.34 16.82 25.19
N GLY A 42 -1.99 16.79 24.02
CA GLY A 42 -1.61 17.61 22.87
C GLY A 42 -0.20 17.31 22.35
N SER A 43 0.31 16.08 22.53
CA SER A 43 1.70 15.75 22.24
C SER A 43 2.01 15.84 20.75
N THR A 44 2.52 16.98 20.30
CA THR A 44 3.22 17.09 19.02
C THR A 44 4.70 16.80 19.22
N LEU A 45 5.33 16.27 18.18
CA LEU A 45 6.79 16.14 18.18
C LEU A 45 7.43 17.52 18.34
N ASP A 46 8.45 17.60 19.18
CA ASP A 46 9.25 18.80 19.34
C ASP A 46 10.13 18.97 18.10
N TRP A 47 9.78 19.94 17.25
CA TRP A 47 10.41 20.13 15.96
C TRP A 47 11.92 20.39 16.07
N ASP A 48 12.36 21.06 17.14
CA ASP A 48 13.76 21.44 17.33
C ASP A 48 14.67 20.24 17.64
N LYS A 49 14.07 19.12 18.09
CA LYS A 49 14.77 17.85 18.36
C LYS A 49 14.89 16.96 17.12
N ILE A 50 14.20 17.30 16.03
CA ILE A 50 14.28 16.54 14.78
C ILE A 50 15.65 16.77 14.14
N ARG A 51 16.29 15.68 13.74
CA ARG A 51 17.56 15.67 13.01
C ARG A 51 17.44 14.84 11.74
N SER A 52 18.23 15.21 10.74
CA SER A 52 18.36 14.38 9.54
C SER A 52 19.08 13.08 9.92
N PRO A 53 18.64 11.92 9.38
CA PRO A 53 19.31 10.66 9.64
C PRO A 53 20.75 10.70 9.11
N SER A 54 21.64 9.99 9.83
CA SER A 54 23.02 9.76 9.43
C SER A 54 23.15 8.72 8.31
N SER A 55 24.35 8.57 7.75
CA SER A 55 24.65 7.56 6.72
C SER A 55 24.45 6.13 7.19
N ASP A 56 24.61 5.88 8.49
CA ASP A 56 24.46 4.55 9.08
C ASP A 56 22.97 4.22 9.34
N GLU A 57 22.13 5.24 9.48
CA GLU A 57 20.68 5.12 9.67
C GLU A 57 19.91 5.09 8.36
N VAL A 58 20.47 5.61 7.28
CA VAL A 58 19.91 5.56 5.93
C VAL A 58 21.03 5.23 4.95
N VAL A 59 21.07 3.96 4.54
CA VAL A 59 22.10 3.40 3.66
C VAL A 59 21.65 3.53 2.21
N GLU A 60 22.57 3.82 1.29
CA GLU A 60 22.28 3.86 -0.14
C GLU A 60 22.29 2.45 -0.74
N TYR A 61 21.34 2.13 -1.62
CA TYR A 61 21.24 0.80 -2.23
C TYR A 61 22.50 0.39 -3.03
N GLY A 62 23.23 1.38 -3.56
CA GLY A 62 24.49 1.15 -4.28
C GLY A 62 25.62 0.62 -3.40
N ASP A 63 25.57 0.87 -2.09
CA ASP A 63 26.60 0.45 -1.14
C ASP A 63 26.34 -0.95 -0.58
N LEU A 64 25.19 -1.57 -0.91
CA LEU A 64 24.86 -2.91 -0.46
C LEU A 64 25.70 -3.97 -1.19
N ASN A 65 26.31 -4.85 -0.41
CA ASN A 65 27.05 -5.98 -0.95
C ASN A 65 26.13 -6.92 -1.74
N SER A 66 26.65 -7.46 -2.84
CA SER A 66 25.94 -8.42 -3.70
C SER A 66 26.51 -9.82 -3.52
N ALA A 67 26.47 -10.31 -2.29
CA ALA A 67 26.80 -11.69 -2.01
C ALA A 67 25.58 -12.56 -2.32
N ASN A 68 25.19 -12.69 -3.60
CA ASN A 68 23.99 -13.41 -4.09
C ASN A 68 23.80 -14.79 -3.44
N ASN A 69 23.29 -14.82 -2.22
CA ASN A 69 23.26 -16.03 -1.41
C ASN A 69 21.84 -16.59 -1.45
N SER A 70 21.59 -17.43 -2.45
CA SER A 70 20.28 -18.06 -2.64
C SER A 70 19.82 -18.85 -1.43
N ALA A 71 20.72 -19.28 -0.53
CA ALA A 71 20.36 -19.94 0.72
C ALA A 71 19.56 -19.02 1.65
N ASN A 72 19.77 -17.71 1.63
CA ASN A 72 19.04 -16.77 2.48
C ASN A 72 17.54 -16.71 2.13
N LEU A 73 17.14 -17.11 0.93
CA LEU A 73 15.72 -17.23 0.54
C LEU A 73 14.97 -18.24 1.41
N SER A 74 15.64 -19.25 1.97
CA SER A 74 15.00 -20.21 2.88
C SER A 74 14.52 -19.54 4.18
N LYS A 75 15.09 -18.40 4.56
CA LYS A 75 14.73 -17.63 5.75
C LYS A 75 13.64 -16.58 5.49
N LEU A 76 13.32 -16.31 4.22
CA LEU A 76 12.39 -15.27 3.81
C LEU A 76 10.96 -15.79 3.74
N ALA A 77 10.02 -14.95 4.17
CA ALA A 77 8.60 -15.01 3.84
C ALA A 77 8.15 -13.68 3.22
N VAL A 78 7.23 -13.71 2.25
CA VAL A 78 6.71 -12.51 1.59
C VAL A 78 5.28 -12.28 2.02
N LEU A 79 4.95 -11.06 2.43
CA LEU A 79 3.60 -10.65 2.80
C LEU A 79 3.13 -9.48 1.93
N LYS A 80 1.92 -9.61 1.39
CA LYS A 80 1.22 -8.54 0.67
C LYS A 80 0.03 -8.05 1.49
N LEU A 81 -0.02 -6.74 1.70
CA LEU A 81 -1.15 -6.06 2.35
C LEU A 81 -2.33 -6.05 1.36
N ASN A 82 -3.35 -6.85 1.66
CA ASN A 82 -4.50 -7.12 0.77
C ASN A 82 -5.85 -6.66 1.35
N GLY A 83 -5.85 -5.91 2.47
CA GLY A 83 -7.08 -5.43 3.10
C GLY A 83 -7.82 -4.31 2.35
N GLY A 84 -7.19 -3.73 1.31
CA GLY A 84 -7.68 -2.57 0.57
C GLY A 84 -8.70 -2.90 -0.52
N LEU A 85 -9.77 -2.10 -0.58
CA LEU A 85 -10.81 -2.21 -1.61
C LEU A 85 -10.49 -1.40 -2.87
N GLY A 86 -11.00 -1.86 -4.02
CA GLY A 86 -10.91 -1.18 -5.30
C GLY A 86 -11.91 -0.02 -5.50
N THR A 87 -12.57 0.44 -4.44
CA THR A 87 -13.68 1.42 -4.51
C THR A 87 -13.28 2.75 -5.12
N SER A 88 -12.04 3.22 -4.88
CA SER A 88 -11.52 4.45 -5.49
C SER A 88 -11.48 4.39 -7.02
N MET A 89 -11.29 3.20 -7.57
CA MET A 89 -11.29 2.90 -9.00
C MET A 89 -12.64 2.32 -9.47
N GLY A 90 -13.67 2.33 -8.62
CA GLY A 90 -15.03 1.89 -8.96
C GLY A 90 -15.19 0.37 -9.10
N CYS A 91 -14.26 -0.43 -8.57
CA CYS A 91 -14.36 -1.89 -8.56
C CYS A 91 -14.95 -2.38 -7.23
N VAL A 92 -15.79 -3.42 -7.30
CA VAL A 92 -16.29 -4.16 -6.13
C VAL A 92 -15.26 -5.25 -5.81
N GLY A 93 -14.89 -5.38 -4.53
CA GLY A 93 -13.94 -6.39 -4.06
C GLY A 93 -12.50 -5.88 -3.84
N PRO A 94 -11.56 -6.82 -3.59
CA PRO A 94 -10.17 -6.51 -3.28
C PRO A 94 -9.49 -5.80 -4.44
N LYS A 95 -8.68 -4.79 -4.15
CA LYS A 95 -7.95 -4.06 -5.19
C LYS A 95 -6.97 -4.95 -5.97
N SER A 96 -6.46 -5.99 -5.32
CA SER A 96 -5.51 -6.94 -5.90
C SER A 96 -6.07 -7.75 -7.08
N VAL A 97 -7.39 -7.77 -7.27
CA VAL A 97 -8.06 -8.53 -8.35
C VAL A 97 -8.27 -7.70 -9.61
N ILE A 98 -7.97 -6.40 -9.58
CA ILE A 98 -8.06 -5.53 -10.75
C ILE A 98 -7.02 -5.96 -11.78
N GLU A 99 -7.46 -6.12 -13.02
CA GLU A 99 -6.58 -6.49 -14.12
C GLU A 99 -5.59 -5.37 -14.45
N VAL A 100 -4.30 -5.70 -14.35
CA VAL A 100 -3.20 -4.79 -14.59
C VAL A 100 -2.67 -4.96 -16.00
N ARG A 101 -2.20 -6.15 -16.38
CA ARG A 101 -1.46 -6.35 -17.63
C ARG A 101 -1.74 -7.72 -18.23
N ASP A 102 -2.07 -7.76 -19.52
CA ASP A 102 -2.26 -9.00 -20.31
C ASP A 102 -3.17 -10.03 -19.61
N GLY A 103 -4.31 -9.59 -19.09
CA GLY A 103 -5.26 -10.44 -18.35
C GLY A 103 -4.85 -10.80 -16.91
N ASN A 104 -3.69 -10.34 -16.45
CA ASN A 104 -3.17 -10.62 -15.10
C ASN A 104 -3.54 -9.50 -14.13
N ASN A 105 -4.07 -9.87 -12.97
CA ASN A 105 -4.26 -8.94 -11.86
C ASN A 105 -3.00 -8.81 -10.98
N PHE A 106 -3.03 -7.93 -9.98
CA PHE A 106 -1.88 -7.74 -9.08
C PHE A 106 -1.48 -9.03 -8.37
N LEU A 107 -2.45 -9.83 -7.93
CA LEU A 107 -2.19 -11.09 -7.25
C LEU A 107 -1.55 -12.13 -8.18
N ASP A 108 -1.97 -12.20 -9.44
CA ASP A 108 -1.36 -13.06 -10.46
C ASP A 108 0.11 -12.69 -10.67
N LEU A 109 0.41 -11.39 -10.73
CA LEU A 109 1.77 -10.89 -10.88
C LEU A 109 2.63 -11.23 -9.66
N ALA A 110 2.12 -11.02 -8.44
CA ALA A 110 2.83 -11.37 -7.21
C ALA A 110 3.12 -12.89 -7.11
N VAL A 111 2.15 -13.72 -7.48
CA VAL A 111 2.32 -15.18 -7.52
C VAL A 111 3.37 -15.57 -8.56
N ARG A 112 3.32 -15.02 -9.77
CA ARG A 112 4.30 -15.31 -10.84
C ARG A 112 5.73 -14.92 -10.45
N GLN A 113 5.90 -13.79 -9.78
CA GLN A 113 7.21 -13.33 -9.30
C GLN A 113 7.83 -14.34 -8.32
N ILE A 114 7.06 -14.77 -7.32
CA ILE A 114 7.55 -15.70 -6.30
C ILE A 114 7.68 -17.12 -6.85
N GLU A 115 6.77 -17.54 -7.73
CA GLU A 115 6.89 -18.83 -8.41
C GLU A 115 8.16 -18.88 -9.28
N HIS A 116 8.47 -17.82 -10.02
CA HIS A 116 9.72 -17.73 -10.77
C HIS A 116 10.93 -17.79 -9.84
N LEU A 117 10.90 -17.08 -8.71
CA LEU A 117 11.95 -17.11 -7.69
C LEU A 117 12.18 -18.53 -7.16
N ASN A 118 11.11 -19.23 -6.79
CA ASN A 118 11.14 -20.59 -6.27
C ASN A 118 11.66 -21.60 -7.31
N ARG A 119 11.29 -21.43 -8.58
CA ARG A 119 11.81 -22.28 -9.67
C ARG A 119 13.28 -22.01 -9.97
N LYS A 120 13.70 -20.74 -9.98
CA LYS A 120 15.06 -20.32 -10.34
C LYS A 120 16.10 -20.74 -9.31
N TYR A 121 15.77 -20.62 -8.03
CA TYR A 121 16.70 -20.89 -6.93
C TYR A 121 16.41 -22.19 -6.17
N ASP A 122 15.49 -23.02 -6.68
CA ASP A 122 15.01 -24.24 -6.03
C ASP A 122 14.57 -23.98 -4.57
N ALA A 123 13.96 -22.82 -4.33
CA ALA A 123 13.51 -22.36 -3.02
C ALA A 123 12.00 -22.61 -2.83
N ASP A 124 11.55 -22.49 -1.58
CA ASP A 124 10.13 -22.52 -1.20
C ASP A 124 9.79 -21.26 -0.39
N VAL A 125 9.73 -20.10 -1.03
CA VAL A 125 9.33 -18.85 -0.37
C VAL A 125 7.80 -18.78 -0.29
N PRO A 126 7.20 -18.70 0.91
CA PRO A 126 5.76 -18.56 1.05
C PRO A 126 5.27 -17.14 0.75
N LEU A 127 4.06 -17.04 0.20
CA LEU A 127 3.32 -15.79 0.04
C LEU A 127 2.18 -15.74 1.07
N LEU A 128 2.18 -14.72 1.91
CA LEU A 128 1.11 -14.40 2.84
C LEU A 128 0.31 -13.21 2.31
N LEU A 129 -1.01 -13.31 2.43
CA LEU A 129 -1.94 -12.23 2.12
C LEU A 129 -2.63 -11.81 3.42
N MET A 130 -2.39 -10.58 3.84
CA MET A 130 -3.09 -9.97 4.97
C MET A 130 -4.39 -9.35 4.47
N ASN A 131 -5.48 -10.08 4.64
CA ASN A 131 -6.82 -9.67 4.20
C ASN A 131 -7.49 -8.76 5.24
N SER A 132 -8.67 -8.27 4.87
CA SER A 132 -9.66 -7.67 5.77
C SER A 132 -10.97 -8.43 5.63
N PHE A 133 -11.90 -8.27 6.58
CA PHE A 133 -13.26 -8.80 6.45
C PHE A 133 -13.97 -8.38 5.14
N ASN A 134 -13.54 -7.29 4.49
CA ASN A 134 -14.07 -6.85 3.20
C ASN A 134 -13.49 -7.59 1.98
N THR A 135 -12.39 -8.32 2.16
CA THR A 135 -11.58 -8.89 1.05
C THR A 135 -11.31 -10.38 1.20
N ASP A 136 -11.49 -10.93 2.40
CA ASP A 136 -11.11 -12.30 2.75
C ASP A 136 -11.87 -13.35 1.93
N ALA A 137 -13.21 -13.28 1.93
CA ALA A 137 -14.07 -14.24 1.22
C ALA A 137 -13.85 -14.26 -0.30
N ASP A 138 -13.58 -13.11 -0.90
CA ASP A 138 -13.27 -13.03 -2.33
C ASP A 138 -11.86 -13.54 -2.64
N THR A 139 -10.90 -13.25 -1.76
CA THR A 139 -9.52 -13.72 -1.89
C THR A 139 -9.46 -15.25 -1.78
N GLU A 140 -10.20 -15.85 -0.85
CA GLU A 140 -10.24 -17.31 -0.66
C GLU A 140 -10.74 -18.07 -1.92
N LYS A 141 -11.72 -17.49 -2.64
CA LYS A 141 -12.19 -18.07 -3.91
C LYS A 141 -11.11 -18.02 -4.98
N ILE A 142 -10.34 -16.94 -5.02
CA ILE A 142 -9.34 -16.68 -6.06
C ILE A 142 -8.07 -17.51 -5.82
N ILE A 143 -7.63 -17.68 -4.58
CA ILE A 143 -6.38 -18.43 -4.28
C ILE A 143 -6.44 -19.89 -4.72
N LYS A 144 -7.64 -20.48 -4.85
CA LYS A 144 -7.83 -21.86 -5.34
C LYS A 144 -7.22 -22.07 -6.73
N LYS A 145 -7.13 -21.02 -7.55
CA LYS A 145 -6.51 -21.11 -8.89
C LYS A 145 -4.99 -21.37 -8.85
N TYR A 146 -4.33 -21.10 -7.72
CA TYR A 146 -2.89 -21.24 -7.57
C TYR A 146 -2.47 -22.56 -6.89
N GLN A 147 -3.39 -23.45 -6.55
CA GLN A 147 -3.07 -24.70 -5.83
C GLN A 147 -2.08 -25.61 -6.56
N SER A 148 -2.03 -25.53 -7.90
CA SER A 148 -1.11 -26.29 -8.75
C SER A 148 0.23 -25.58 -9.03
N HIS A 149 0.40 -24.34 -8.55
CA HIS A 149 1.60 -23.55 -8.81
C HIS A 149 2.70 -23.89 -7.80
N ARG A 150 3.96 -23.60 -8.16
CA ARG A 150 5.12 -23.86 -7.27
C ARG A 150 5.28 -22.75 -6.21
N ILE A 151 4.23 -22.55 -5.41
CA ILE A 151 4.17 -21.53 -4.37
C ILE A 151 3.16 -21.95 -3.30
N ARG A 152 3.49 -21.68 -2.04
CA ARG A 152 2.53 -21.81 -0.95
C ARG A 152 1.92 -20.45 -0.62
N VAL A 153 0.65 -20.30 -0.94
CA VAL A 153 -0.14 -19.11 -0.60
C VAL A 153 -0.90 -19.36 0.70
N LYS A 154 -0.75 -18.44 1.65
CA LYS A 154 -1.47 -18.42 2.94
C LYS A 154 -2.19 -17.09 3.09
N THR A 155 -3.32 -17.12 3.77
CA THR A 155 -4.17 -15.95 4.01
C THR A 155 -4.47 -15.88 5.49
N PHE A 156 -4.45 -14.68 6.05
CA PHE A 156 -4.99 -14.41 7.37
C PHE A 156 -5.70 -13.07 7.35
N ASN A 157 -6.66 -12.91 8.25
CA ASN A 157 -7.50 -11.73 8.30
C ASN A 157 -7.08 -10.83 9.46
N GLN A 158 -6.90 -9.54 9.18
CA GLN A 158 -6.61 -8.54 10.20
C GLN A 158 -7.83 -8.29 11.11
N SER A 159 -7.64 -7.60 12.22
CA SER A 159 -8.70 -7.31 13.19
C SER A 159 -9.83 -6.46 12.61
N ARG A 160 -11.02 -6.57 13.22
CA ARG A 160 -12.20 -5.80 12.85
C ARG A 160 -12.62 -4.90 14.01
N PHE A 161 -12.37 -3.59 13.89
CA PHE A 161 -12.71 -2.64 14.95
C PHE A 161 -14.03 -1.90 14.69
N PRO A 162 -14.76 -1.56 15.76
CA PRO A 162 -16.01 -0.81 15.65
C PRO A 162 -15.72 0.65 15.33
N ARG A 163 -16.38 1.21 14.32
CA ARG A 163 -16.38 2.67 14.12
C ARG A 163 -17.02 3.32 15.33
N ILE A 164 -16.63 4.54 15.65
CA ILE A 164 -17.23 5.29 16.76
C ILE A 164 -17.92 6.55 16.25
N TYR A 165 -19.04 6.90 16.86
CA TYR A 165 -19.69 8.18 16.62
C TYR A 165 -18.78 9.33 17.02
N LYS A 166 -18.67 10.35 16.18
CA LYS A 166 -17.82 11.52 16.46
C LYS A 166 -18.27 12.28 17.71
N ASP A 167 -19.58 12.35 17.93
CA ASP A 167 -20.16 13.19 18.98
C ASP A 167 -20.23 12.47 20.33
N SER A 168 -20.76 11.24 20.35
CA SER A 168 -20.89 10.46 21.60
C SER A 168 -19.63 9.67 21.97
N LEU A 169 -18.71 9.45 21.01
CA LEU A 169 -17.54 8.57 21.16
C LEU A 169 -17.91 7.15 21.62
N LEU A 170 -19.12 6.69 21.28
CA LEU A 170 -19.57 5.32 21.50
C LEU A 170 -19.43 4.50 20.21
N PRO A 171 -19.29 3.16 20.31
CA PRO A 171 -19.34 2.27 19.16
C PRO A 171 -20.62 2.51 18.35
N VAL A 172 -20.47 2.49 17.02
CA VAL A 172 -21.59 2.46 16.08
C VAL A 172 -22.31 1.12 16.09
N PRO A 173 -21.63 -0.04 16.00
CA PRO A 173 -22.33 -1.32 15.97
C PRO A 173 -22.95 -1.67 17.32
N GLU A 174 -24.16 -2.23 17.29
CA GLU A 174 -24.87 -2.71 18.48
C GLU A 174 -24.74 -4.24 18.67
N SER A 175 -24.39 -4.97 17.60
CA SER A 175 -24.18 -6.42 17.63
C SER A 175 -23.05 -6.85 16.69
N PHE A 176 -22.52 -8.05 16.87
CA PHE A 176 -21.43 -8.63 16.07
C PHE A 176 -21.77 -8.74 14.57
N ASP A 177 -23.05 -9.00 14.25
CA ASP A 177 -23.57 -9.19 12.89
C ASP A 177 -24.15 -7.91 12.26
N ASP A 178 -23.94 -6.76 12.91
CA ASP A 178 -24.33 -5.47 12.35
C ASP A 178 -23.60 -5.20 11.02
N SER A 179 -24.14 -4.27 10.23
CA SER A 179 -23.66 -3.92 8.90
C SER A 179 -22.13 -3.75 8.86
N LEU A 180 -21.50 -4.28 7.81
CA LEU A 180 -20.06 -4.10 7.57
C LEU A 180 -19.63 -2.62 7.54
N GLU A 181 -20.56 -1.70 7.26
CA GLU A 181 -20.32 -0.26 7.35
C GLU A 181 -20.15 0.25 8.78
N ALA A 182 -20.59 -0.47 9.82
CA ALA A 182 -20.32 -0.12 11.20
C ALA A 182 -18.88 -0.47 11.63
N TRP A 183 -18.16 -1.25 10.82
CA TRP A 183 -16.83 -1.77 11.12
C TRP A 183 -15.74 -1.18 10.22
N TYR A 184 -14.49 -1.27 10.63
CA TYR A 184 -13.34 -0.92 9.80
C TYR A 184 -12.10 -1.76 10.18
N PRO A 185 -11.22 -2.05 9.21
CA PRO A 185 -9.88 -2.57 9.52
C PRO A 185 -9.02 -1.45 10.11
N PRO A 186 -8.27 -1.68 11.21
CA PRO A 186 -7.51 -0.66 11.94
C PRO A 186 -6.21 -0.18 11.27
N GLY A 187 -6.19 -0.17 9.94
CA GLY A 187 -5.02 0.17 9.14
C GLY A 187 -3.97 -0.94 9.14
N HIS A 188 -2.89 -0.73 8.40
CA HIS A 188 -1.87 -1.77 8.22
C HIS A 188 -0.94 -1.96 9.43
N GLY A 189 -0.98 -1.07 10.44
CA GLY A 189 -0.22 -1.26 11.68
C GLY A 189 -0.70 -2.44 12.54
N ASP A 190 -1.94 -2.90 12.32
CA ASP A 190 -2.50 -4.10 12.94
C ASP A 190 -1.84 -5.41 12.47
N LEU A 191 -0.95 -5.33 11.47
CA LEU A 191 -0.17 -6.45 10.97
C LEU A 191 0.46 -7.27 12.10
N PHE A 192 1.04 -6.61 13.11
CA PHE A 192 1.78 -7.30 14.17
C PHE A 192 0.87 -8.17 15.03
N GLU A 193 -0.24 -7.60 15.52
CA GLU A 193 -1.24 -8.29 16.33
C GLU A 193 -1.91 -9.40 15.53
N ALA A 194 -2.38 -9.10 14.31
CA ALA A 194 -3.06 -10.06 13.46
C ALA A 194 -2.16 -11.24 13.05
N LEU A 195 -0.87 -11.02 12.83
CA LEU A 195 0.08 -12.07 12.47
C LEU A 195 0.37 -13.02 13.65
N VAL A 196 0.43 -12.49 14.88
CA VAL A 196 0.58 -13.29 16.10
C VAL A 196 -0.71 -14.07 16.38
N GLN A 197 -1.85 -13.39 16.41
CA GLN A 197 -3.16 -14.00 16.73
C GLN A 197 -3.60 -15.06 15.71
N SER A 198 -3.19 -14.92 14.44
CA SER A 198 -3.47 -15.95 13.42
C SER A 198 -2.64 -17.23 13.58
N GLY A 199 -1.58 -17.21 14.40
CA GLY A 199 -0.62 -18.32 14.52
C GLY A 199 0.33 -18.47 13.32
N GLU A 200 0.19 -17.64 12.28
CA GLU A 200 1.07 -17.68 11.11
C GLU A 200 2.50 -17.25 11.48
N LEU A 201 2.68 -16.37 12.47
CA LEU A 201 4.02 -16.03 12.97
C LEU A 201 4.78 -17.26 13.48
N ASP A 202 4.13 -18.03 14.35
CA ASP A 202 4.72 -19.24 14.94
C ASP A 202 4.92 -20.33 13.88
N ALA A 203 3.98 -20.48 12.95
CA ALA A 203 4.12 -21.39 11.82
C ALA A 203 5.34 -21.04 10.95
N LEU A 204 5.57 -19.77 10.66
CA LEU A 204 6.74 -19.31 9.90
C LEU A 204 8.05 -19.55 10.66
N LEU A 205 8.09 -19.22 11.95
CA LEU A 205 9.26 -19.47 12.80
C LEU A 205 9.59 -20.96 12.91
N ALA A 206 8.58 -21.82 13.06
CA ALA A 206 8.74 -23.27 13.11
C ALA A 206 9.30 -23.87 11.81
N GLN A 207 9.05 -23.20 10.68
CA GLN A 207 9.60 -23.57 9.37
C GLN A 207 11.00 -23.00 9.12
N GLY A 208 11.61 -22.33 10.11
CA GLY A 208 12.94 -21.73 9.99
C GLY A 208 12.97 -20.39 9.25
N ARG A 209 11.82 -19.71 9.10
CA ARG A 209 11.78 -18.36 8.55
C ARG A 209 12.19 -17.35 9.62
N GLU A 210 12.93 -16.33 9.22
CA GLU A 210 13.46 -15.28 10.11
C GLU A 210 12.99 -13.88 9.71
N ILE A 211 12.72 -13.64 8.41
CA ILE A 211 12.47 -12.31 7.86
C ILE A 211 11.16 -12.30 7.08
N LEU A 212 10.36 -11.25 7.29
CA LEU A 212 9.12 -10.96 6.58
C LEU A 212 9.31 -9.74 5.69
N PHE A 213 9.16 -9.92 4.37
CA PHE A 213 9.10 -8.81 3.42
C PHE A 213 7.64 -8.37 3.21
N VAL A 214 7.29 -7.21 3.74
CA VAL A 214 5.95 -6.61 3.70
C VAL A 214 5.90 -5.57 2.59
N SER A 215 4.87 -5.61 1.75
CA SER A 215 4.60 -4.55 0.77
C SER A 215 3.11 -4.44 0.44
N ASN A 216 2.71 -3.30 -0.14
CA ASN A 216 1.35 -3.09 -0.59
C ASN A 216 0.99 -4.06 -1.73
N GLY A 217 -0.24 -4.59 -1.72
CA GLY A 217 -0.74 -5.43 -2.83
C GLY A 217 -0.85 -4.71 -4.17
N ASP A 218 -0.86 -3.37 -4.18
CA ASP A 218 -0.92 -2.54 -5.38
C ASP A 218 0.42 -1.92 -5.81
N ASN A 219 1.53 -2.26 -5.14
CA ASN A 219 2.88 -1.87 -5.56
C ASN A 219 3.51 -2.98 -6.43
N LEU A 220 3.60 -2.74 -7.73
CA LEU A 220 4.14 -3.69 -8.70
C LEU A 220 5.68 -3.75 -8.70
N GLY A 221 6.33 -2.70 -8.20
CA GLY A 221 7.79 -2.63 -8.08
C GLY A 221 8.35 -3.38 -6.87
N ALA A 222 7.50 -3.78 -5.92
CA ALA A 222 7.90 -4.46 -4.70
C ALA A 222 8.22 -5.95 -4.92
N THR A 223 9.30 -6.22 -5.65
CA THR A 223 9.85 -7.56 -5.88
C THR A 223 10.81 -7.96 -4.75
N VAL A 224 11.10 -9.24 -4.59
CA VAL A 224 12.12 -9.71 -3.62
C VAL A 224 13.51 -9.28 -4.11
N ASP A 225 14.24 -8.54 -3.27
CA ASP A 225 15.62 -8.12 -3.54
C ASP A 225 16.59 -8.88 -2.63
N SER A 226 17.46 -9.69 -3.23
CA SER A 226 18.44 -10.48 -2.49
C SER A 226 19.48 -9.61 -1.77
N LYS A 227 19.87 -8.45 -2.31
CA LYS A 227 20.88 -7.60 -1.67
C LYS A 227 20.38 -7.02 -0.35
N ILE A 228 19.11 -6.62 -0.32
CA ILE A 228 18.48 -6.09 0.91
C ILE A 228 18.31 -7.22 1.93
N LEU A 229 17.93 -8.41 1.47
CA LEU A 229 17.83 -9.59 2.33
C LEU A 229 19.18 -9.94 2.96
N ASP A 230 20.24 -9.99 2.16
CA ASP A 230 21.59 -10.32 2.61
C ASP A 230 22.10 -9.27 3.61
N HIS A 231 21.92 -7.98 3.29
CA HIS A 231 22.28 -6.87 4.18
C HIS A 231 21.55 -6.93 5.53
N MET A 232 20.25 -7.25 5.55
CA MET A 232 19.49 -7.39 6.79
C MET A 232 20.05 -8.51 7.68
N ILE A 233 20.47 -9.62 7.07
CA ILE A 233 21.05 -10.77 7.77
C ILE A 233 22.45 -10.44 8.31
N GLU A 234 23.29 -9.79 7.49
CA GLU A 234 24.67 -9.43 7.84
C GLU A 234 24.73 -8.39 8.97
N THR A 235 23.88 -7.37 8.91
CA THR A 235 23.81 -6.31 9.93
C THR A 235 23.08 -6.76 11.20
N GLY A 236 22.29 -7.84 11.13
CA GLY A 236 21.42 -8.28 12.22
C GLY A 236 20.30 -7.28 12.53
N ALA A 237 19.93 -6.44 11.57
CA ALA A 237 18.87 -5.46 11.74
C ALA A 237 17.50 -6.13 11.95
N GLU A 238 16.73 -5.65 12.93
CA GLU A 238 15.41 -6.21 13.19
C GLU A 238 14.33 -5.59 12.28
N TYR A 239 14.59 -4.43 11.66
CA TYR A 239 13.65 -3.73 10.79
C TYR A 239 14.39 -2.87 9.74
N ILE A 240 14.10 -3.08 8.46
CA ILE A 240 14.55 -2.21 7.37
C ILE A 240 13.36 -1.63 6.63
N MET A 241 13.39 -0.32 6.39
CA MET A 241 12.41 0.39 5.58
C MET A 241 13.02 0.87 4.28
N GLU A 242 12.46 0.45 3.14
CA GLU A 242 12.89 0.99 1.85
C GLU A 242 12.36 2.42 1.68
N LEU A 243 13.27 3.33 1.37
CA LEU A 243 13.01 4.72 1.05
C LEU A 243 13.31 4.99 -0.42
N THR A 244 12.61 5.95 -1.03
CA THR A 244 12.96 6.41 -2.39
C THR A 244 13.02 7.93 -2.40
N PRO A 245 13.80 8.55 -3.32
CA PRO A 245 13.85 10.01 -3.44
C PRO A 245 12.47 10.62 -3.72
N LYS A 246 12.14 11.71 -3.01
CA LYS A 246 10.89 12.46 -3.17
C LYS A 246 10.86 13.18 -4.52
N THR A 247 9.75 13.03 -5.24
CA THR A 247 9.40 13.95 -6.34
C THR A 247 8.40 15.00 -5.85
N ARG A 248 8.05 15.94 -6.74
CA ARG A 248 7.00 16.94 -6.47
C ARG A 248 5.63 16.32 -6.13
N ALA A 249 5.37 15.09 -6.60
CA ALA A 249 4.14 14.37 -6.28
C ALA A 249 4.15 13.76 -4.86
N ASP A 250 5.34 13.55 -4.28
CA ASP A 250 5.53 12.77 -3.05
C ASP A 250 5.75 13.66 -1.81
N VAL A 251 5.60 14.98 -1.93
CA VAL A 251 5.92 15.97 -0.86
C VAL A 251 5.13 15.77 0.44
N LYS A 252 4.00 15.06 0.38
CA LYS A 252 3.15 14.75 1.54
C LYS A 252 3.51 13.42 2.22
N GLY A 253 4.37 12.60 1.61
CA GLY A 253 4.74 11.29 2.13
C GLY A 253 5.63 11.39 3.36
N GLY A 254 5.40 10.49 4.32
CA GLY A 254 6.22 10.32 5.51
C GLY A 254 7.68 10.05 5.20
N THR A 255 8.58 10.48 6.07
CA THR A 255 10.04 10.38 5.93
C THR A 255 10.64 9.80 7.20
N LEU A 256 11.80 9.13 7.08
CA LEU A 256 12.60 8.80 8.26
C LEU A 256 13.34 10.03 8.77
N ILE A 257 13.39 10.15 10.09
CA ILE A 257 14.13 11.15 10.84
C ILE A 257 14.90 10.48 11.98
N ASN A 258 15.94 11.13 12.47
CA ASN A 258 16.48 10.82 13.79
C ASN A 258 15.77 11.71 14.82
N TYR A 259 15.22 11.09 15.86
CA TYR A 259 14.63 11.77 17.00
C TYR A 259 15.15 11.15 18.28
N GLN A 260 15.94 11.92 19.04
CA GLN A 260 16.56 11.48 20.30
C GLN A 260 17.46 10.23 20.17
N GLY A 261 18.13 10.06 19.03
CA GLY A 261 19.05 8.93 18.79
C GLY A 261 18.38 7.69 18.21
N GLU A 262 17.07 7.73 17.97
CA GLU A 262 16.32 6.63 17.35
C GLU A 262 15.74 7.06 15.99
N VAL A 263 15.71 6.11 15.05
CA VAL A 263 15.07 6.29 13.74
C VAL A 263 13.56 6.19 13.89
N ARG A 264 12.84 7.20 13.42
CA ARG A 264 11.38 7.28 13.50
C ARG A 264 10.77 7.73 12.17
N LEU A 265 9.58 7.21 11.86
CA LEU A 265 8.78 7.68 10.74
C LEU A 265 8.02 8.95 11.15
N LEU A 266 8.31 10.07 10.49
CA LEU A 266 7.60 11.33 10.65
C LEU A 266 6.54 11.46 9.56
N GLU A 267 5.28 11.53 9.98
CA GLU A 267 4.13 11.79 9.10
C GLU A 267 3.67 13.24 9.18
N ILE A 268 3.05 13.75 8.11
CA ILE A 268 2.58 15.14 8.04
C ILE A 268 1.60 15.50 9.19
N ALA A 269 0.82 14.52 9.67
CA ALA A 269 -0.13 14.72 10.77
C ALA A 269 0.54 15.02 12.11
N GLN A 270 1.82 14.64 12.27
CA GLN A 270 2.61 14.86 13.48
C GLN A 270 3.38 16.18 13.45
N VAL A 271 3.43 16.84 12.28
CA VAL A 271 4.17 18.08 12.07
C VAL A 271 3.35 19.27 12.58
N PRO A 272 3.92 20.13 13.46
CA PRO A 272 3.26 21.37 13.86
C PRO A 272 2.90 22.23 12.64
N LYS A 273 1.73 22.89 12.68
CA LYS A 273 1.20 23.65 11.53
C LYS A 273 2.18 24.68 10.96
N GLU A 274 3.01 25.26 11.82
CA GLU A 274 4.03 26.27 11.51
C GLU A 274 5.15 25.71 10.62
N HIS A 275 5.48 24.42 10.74
CA HIS A 275 6.60 23.78 10.04
C HIS A 275 6.18 22.87 8.88
N VAL A 276 4.90 22.89 8.49
CA VAL A 276 4.37 22.04 7.41
C VAL A 276 5.06 22.32 6.06
N GLU A 277 5.37 23.57 5.76
CA GLU A 277 6.07 23.92 4.51
C GLU A 277 7.54 23.49 4.53
N GLU A 278 8.18 23.48 5.70
CA GLU A 278 9.52 22.93 5.86
C GLU A 278 9.53 21.41 5.66
N PHE A 279 8.53 20.70 6.17
CA PHE A 279 8.36 19.26 5.96
C PHE A 279 8.19 18.89 4.48
N LYS A 280 7.45 19.71 3.72
CA LYS A 280 7.26 19.52 2.28
C LYS A 280 8.50 19.84 1.46
N SER A 281 9.52 20.46 2.05
CA SER A 281 10.75 20.82 1.35
C SER A 281 11.60 19.59 1.05
N ILE A 282 11.68 19.24 -0.24
CA ILE A 282 12.51 18.14 -0.77
C ILE A 282 14.00 18.37 -0.47
N LYS A 283 14.42 19.63 -0.25
CA LYS A 283 15.80 19.96 0.13
C LYS A 283 16.14 19.51 1.55
N LYS A 284 15.18 19.58 2.48
CA LYS A 284 15.35 19.16 3.88
C LYS A 284 15.08 17.66 4.04
N PHE A 285 13.96 17.19 3.51
CA PHE A 285 13.56 15.80 3.55
C PHE A 285 13.63 15.22 2.14
N LYS A 286 14.73 14.55 1.84
CA LYS A 286 15.04 14.07 0.48
C LYS A 286 14.30 12.79 0.10
N TYR A 287 13.94 11.97 1.08
CA TYR A 287 13.41 10.63 0.87
C TYR A 287 12.00 10.50 1.46
N PHE A 288 11.27 9.47 1.04
CA PHE A 288 10.01 9.09 1.65
C PHE A 288 9.84 7.58 1.71
N ASN A 289 8.98 7.13 2.62
CA ASN A 289 8.65 5.73 2.85
C ASN A 289 7.90 5.12 1.65
N THR A 290 8.43 4.02 1.10
CA THR A 290 7.78 3.25 0.03
C THR A 290 6.72 2.26 0.53
N ASN A 291 6.70 2.01 1.85
CA ASN A 291 5.97 0.94 2.52
C ASN A 291 6.38 -0.47 2.08
N ASN A 292 7.60 -0.62 1.55
CA ASN A 292 8.29 -1.90 1.41
C ASN A 292 9.19 -2.09 2.65
N LEU A 293 8.91 -3.09 3.47
CA LEU A 293 9.48 -3.24 4.81
C LEU A 293 10.01 -4.65 4.99
N TRP A 294 11.14 -4.79 5.66
CA TRP A 294 11.76 -6.06 5.96
C TRP A 294 11.85 -6.17 7.47
N ILE A 295 11.13 -7.13 8.05
CA ILE A 295 10.92 -7.17 9.50
C ILE A 295 11.31 -8.55 10.03
N ASN A 296 12.08 -8.57 11.12
CA ASN A 296 12.49 -9.80 11.76
C ASN A 296 11.32 -10.43 12.55
N LEU A 297 10.98 -11.67 12.23
CA LEU A 297 9.85 -12.40 12.82
C LEU A 297 10.02 -12.64 14.33
N ARG A 298 11.26 -12.86 14.81
CA ARG A 298 11.55 -13.05 16.23
C ARG A 298 11.37 -11.75 17.01
N ALA A 299 11.79 -10.63 16.42
CA ALA A 299 11.59 -9.31 16.99
C ALA A 299 10.09 -8.97 17.10
N ILE A 300 9.30 -9.27 16.06
CA ILE A 300 7.83 -9.13 16.11
C ILE A 300 7.26 -9.89 17.31
N LYS A 301 7.58 -11.19 17.43
CA LYS A 301 7.07 -12.03 18.53
C LYS A 301 7.36 -11.41 19.90
N LYS A 302 8.64 -11.06 20.13
CA LYS A 302 9.10 -10.47 21.39
C LYS A 302 8.39 -9.15 21.71
N LEU A 303 8.24 -8.26 20.72
CA LEU A 303 7.68 -6.93 20.94
C LEU A 303 6.17 -6.98 21.18
N VAL A 304 5.44 -7.86 20.49
CA VAL A 304 4.00 -8.06 20.69
C VAL A 304 3.72 -8.74 22.03
N GLU A 305 4.43 -9.83 22.38
CA GLU A 305 4.27 -10.50 23.68
C GLU A 305 4.57 -9.57 24.88
N ALA A 306 5.50 -8.63 24.70
CA ALA A 306 5.84 -7.62 25.69
C ALA A 306 4.90 -6.39 25.69
N ASN A 307 3.91 -6.32 24.78
CA ASN A 307 3.08 -5.14 24.54
C ASN A 307 3.89 -3.85 24.35
N ALA A 308 5.05 -3.93 23.70
CA ALA A 308 6.00 -2.84 23.56
C ALA A 308 5.79 -1.98 22.30
N ILE A 309 4.95 -2.43 21.36
CA ILE A 309 4.71 -1.70 20.11
C ILE A 309 3.70 -0.58 20.33
N GLU A 310 4.22 0.62 20.61
CA GLU A 310 3.41 1.83 20.68
C GLU A 310 3.57 2.65 19.39
N VAL A 311 2.59 2.59 18.50
CA VAL A 311 2.59 3.35 17.24
C VAL A 311 1.65 4.55 17.31
N GLU A 312 1.93 5.60 16.56
CA GLU A 312 1.09 6.80 16.55
C GLU A 312 -0.30 6.49 15.98
N ILE A 313 -1.31 7.09 16.61
CA ILE A 313 -2.70 6.89 16.23
C ILE A 313 -3.07 7.88 15.12
N ILE A 314 -3.71 7.36 14.08
CA ILE A 314 -4.19 8.12 12.93
C ILE A 314 -5.72 8.20 13.01
N PRO A 315 -6.27 9.32 13.53
CA PRO A 315 -7.72 9.53 13.59
C PRO A 315 -8.29 9.93 12.23
N ASN A 316 -8.96 9.01 11.56
CA ASN A 316 -9.64 9.23 10.28
C ASN A 316 -11.12 9.56 10.50
N GLN A 317 -11.56 10.74 10.06
CA GLN A 317 -12.98 11.13 10.10
C GLN A 317 -13.65 10.81 8.77
N LYS A 318 -14.79 10.13 8.80
CA LYS A 318 -15.59 9.80 7.63
C LYS A 318 -17.07 10.02 7.90
N THR A 319 -17.83 10.21 6.83
CA THR A 319 -19.29 10.18 6.86
C THR A 319 -19.73 8.88 6.20
N ILE A 320 -20.61 8.15 6.86
CA ILE A 320 -21.06 6.82 6.43
C ILE A 320 -22.59 6.79 6.47
N SER A 321 -23.21 5.98 5.63
CA SER A 321 -24.67 5.84 5.60
C SER A 321 -25.06 4.66 6.48
N HIS A 322 -25.58 4.93 7.67
CA HIS A 322 -26.06 3.88 8.58
C HIS A 322 -27.59 3.92 8.61
N GLY A 323 -28.23 2.91 8.01
CA GLY A 323 -29.68 2.90 7.80
C GLY A 323 -30.12 3.97 6.79
N LYS A 324 -30.93 4.94 7.24
CA LYS A 324 -31.46 6.03 6.39
C LYS A 324 -30.78 7.39 6.64
N SER A 325 -29.75 7.43 7.48
CA SER A 325 -29.09 8.66 7.91
C SER A 325 -27.59 8.60 7.69
N ASP A 326 -27.03 9.72 7.24
CA ASP A 326 -25.59 9.92 7.18
C ASP A 326 -25.08 10.34 8.55
N ILE A 327 -24.12 9.57 9.07
CA ILE A 327 -23.53 9.79 10.39
C ILE A 327 -22.04 10.08 10.26
N ASN A 328 -21.55 10.99 11.11
CA ASN A 328 -20.12 11.29 11.20
C ASN A 328 -19.45 10.35 12.18
N VAL A 329 -18.46 9.62 11.68
CA VAL A 329 -17.75 8.58 12.43
C VAL A 329 -16.24 8.85 12.46
N LEU A 330 -15.60 8.27 13.47
CA LEU A 330 -14.16 8.27 13.65
C LEU A 330 -13.64 6.83 13.55
N GLN A 331 -12.50 6.69 12.90
CA GLN A 331 -11.72 5.46 12.73
C GLN A 331 -10.34 5.72 13.32
N LEU A 332 -9.88 4.83 14.20
CA LEU A 332 -8.56 4.91 14.82
C LEU A 332 -7.69 3.85 14.16
N GLU A 333 -6.76 4.30 13.33
CA GLU A 333 -5.86 3.42 12.59
C GLU A 333 -4.42 3.61 13.06
N THR A 334 -3.56 2.67 12.69
CA THR A 334 -2.12 2.77 12.94
C THR A 334 -1.32 2.41 11.70
N ALA A 335 -0.07 2.87 11.64
CA ALA A 335 0.84 2.62 10.53
C ALA A 335 1.90 1.57 10.90
N VAL A 336 2.24 0.68 9.95
CA VAL A 336 3.24 -0.38 10.16
C VAL A 336 4.66 0.22 10.18
N GLY A 337 4.89 1.27 9.37
CA GLY A 337 6.16 1.98 9.32
C GLY A 337 6.46 2.78 10.59
N ALA A 338 5.44 3.16 11.35
CA ALA A 338 5.62 3.85 12.63
C ALA A 338 6.30 2.97 13.69
N ALA A 339 6.19 1.64 13.56
CA ALA A 339 6.75 0.71 14.53
C ALA A 339 8.29 0.65 14.48
N ILE A 340 8.94 1.17 13.43
CA ILE A 340 10.39 1.08 13.20
C ILE A 340 11.23 1.46 14.43
N ARG A 341 10.79 2.46 15.21
CA ARG A 341 11.50 2.95 16.41
C ARG A 341 11.67 1.91 17.51
N HIS A 342 10.83 0.88 17.55
CA HIS A 342 10.85 -0.15 18.60
C HIS A 342 11.79 -1.32 18.28
N PHE A 343 12.35 -1.35 17.08
CA PHE A 343 13.19 -2.44 16.58
C PHE A 343 14.67 -2.08 16.71
N LYS A 344 15.49 -3.04 17.12
CA LYS A 344 16.94 -2.83 17.29
C LYS A 344 17.66 -2.86 15.96
N GLY A 345 18.65 -1.96 15.81
CA GLY A 345 19.42 -1.83 14.58
C GLY A 345 18.56 -1.41 13.38
N ALA A 346 17.39 -0.81 13.63
CA ALA A 346 16.47 -0.43 12.58
C ALA A 346 17.01 0.76 11.78
N HIS A 347 16.96 0.66 10.45
CA HIS A 347 17.49 1.68 9.56
C HIS A 347 16.76 1.67 8.20
N GLY A 348 16.97 2.73 7.42
CA GLY A 348 16.43 2.87 6.07
C GLY A 348 17.42 2.42 5.00
N VAL A 349 16.90 1.97 3.86
CA VAL A 349 17.68 1.72 2.63
C VAL A 349 17.08 2.52 1.50
N VAL A 350 17.88 3.39 0.86
CA VAL A 350 17.44 4.21 -0.29
C VAL A 350 17.48 3.37 -1.56
N VAL A 351 16.32 2.99 -2.06
CA VAL A 351 16.14 2.17 -3.27
C VAL A 351 15.79 3.02 -4.49
N PRO A 352 16.09 2.53 -5.70
CA PRO A 352 15.62 3.17 -6.93
C PRO A 352 14.09 3.13 -7.02
N ARG A 353 13.52 4.13 -7.72
CA ARG A 353 12.06 4.25 -7.91
C ARG A 353 11.43 3.08 -8.67
N SER A 354 12.23 2.26 -9.36
CA SER A 354 11.78 1.00 -9.96
C SER A 354 11.11 0.06 -8.93
N ARG A 355 11.47 0.16 -7.64
CA ARG A 355 10.85 -0.60 -6.55
C ARG A 355 9.58 0.02 -5.97
N PHE A 356 9.24 1.23 -6.42
CA PHE A 356 8.06 1.99 -5.98
C PHE A 356 7.18 2.36 -7.18
N LEU A 357 6.36 1.39 -7.59
CA LEU A 357 5.40 1.51 -8.68
C LEU A 357 3.97 1.22 -8.17
N PRO A 358 3.41 2.09 -7.31
CA PRO A 358 2.06 1.94 -6.81
C PRO A 358 1.02 2.30 -7.88
N VAL A 359 -0.04 1.51 -8.00
CA VAL A 359 -1.17 1.83 -8.88
C VAL A 359 -2.34 2.28 -8.04
N LYS A 360 -2.57 3.59 -7.90
CA LYS A 360 -3.65 4.16 -7.07
C LYS A 360 -4.84 4.63 -7.87
N THR A 361 -4.63 5.00 -9.13
CA THR A 361 -5.60 5.60 -10.03
C THR A 361 -5.55 4.96 -11.42
N CYS A 362 -6.55 5.25 -12.26
CA CYS A 362 -6.52 4.83 -13.66
C CYS A 362 -5.41 5.51 -14.48
N SER A 363 -4.89 6.67 -14.03
CA SER A 363 -3.70 7.28 -14.64
C SER A 363 -2.48 6.38 -14.46
N ASP A 364 -2.30 5.83 -13.26
CA ASP A 364 -1.24 4.87 -12.98
C ASP A 364 -1.47 3.56 -13.76
N LEU A 365 -2.73 3.15 -13.92
CA LEU A 365 -3.08 1.98 -14.71
C LEU A 365 -2.70 2.14 -16.19
N LEU A 366 -2.90 3.33 -16.77
CA LEU A 366 -2.46 3.62 -18.14
C LEU A 366 -0.93 3.52 -18.26
N LEU A 367 -0.21 4.06 -17.28
CA LEU A 367 1.25 4.00 -17.24
C LEU A 367 1.77 2.56 -17.29
N VAL A 368 1.27 1.69 -16.40
CA VAL A 368 1.74 0.28 -16.31
C VAL A 368 1.21 -0.63 -17.42
N LYS A 369 0.11 -0.23 -18.08
CA LYS A 369 -0.45 -0.93 -19.26
C LYS A 369 0.24 -0.55 -20.58
N SER A 370 1.06 0.50 -20.59
CA SER A 370 1.67 1.03 -21.81
C SER A 370 2.93 0.27 -22.25
N ASP A 371 3.45 0.64 -23.41
CA ASP A 371 4.74 0.20 -23.94
C ASP A 371 5.96 0.70 -23.15
N LEU A 372 5.75 1.54 -22.13
CA LEU A 372 6.81 1.98 -21.22
C LEU A 372 7.40 0.83 -20.37
N PHE A 373 6.59 -0.20 -20.13
CA PHE A 373 6.99 -1.38 -19.38
C PHE A 373 6.75 -2.65 -20.20
N TYR A 374 7.68 -3.59 -20.09
CA TYR A 374 7.49 -4.97 -20.51
C TYR A 374 7.32 -5.89 -19.30
N LEU A 375 6.58 -6.98 -19.49
CA LEU A 375 6.30 -7.94 -18.43
C LEU A 375 7.30 -9.11 -18.53
N GLU A 376 8.14 -9.26 -17.52
CA GLU A 376 9.13 -10.34 -17.43
C GLU A 376 8.92 -11.12 -16.13
N HIS A 377 8.55 -12.39 -16.25
CA HIS A 377 8.34 -13.29 -15.10
C HIS A 377 7.40 -12.75 -13.99
N GLY A 378 6.41 -11.93 -14.36
CA GLY A 378 5.48 -11.29 -13.42
C GLY A 378 5.96 -9.94 -12.88
N ALA A 379 7.18 -9.50 -13.16
CA ALA A 379 7.69 -8.18 -12.84
C ALA A 379 7.54 -7.23 -14.04
N LEU A 380 7.19 -5.98 -13.76
CA LEU A 380 7.22 -4.92 -14.78
C LEU A 380 8.60 -4.30 -14.81
N VAL A 381 9.25 -4.39 -15.97
CA VAL A 381 10.58 -3.82 -16.20
C VAL A 381 10.43 -2.64 -17.14
N LEU A 382 11.10 -1.53 -16.79
CA LEU A 382 11.10 -0.32 -17.60
C LEU A 382 11.85 -0.58 -18.91
N ASP A 383 11.35 -0.06 -20.02
CA ASP A 383 12.06 -0.15 -21.29
C ASP A 383 13.45 0.50 -21.20
N PRO A 384 14.54 -0.15 -21.67
CA PRO A 384 15.90 0.39 -21.57
C PRO A 384 16.09 1.74 -22.26
N THR A 385 15.29 2.05 -23.29
CA THR A 385 15.31 3.35 -23.97
C THR A 385 14.87 4.50 -23.06
N ARG A 386 14.24 4.17 -21.94
CA ARG A 386 13.78 5.11 -20.91
C ARG A 386 14.63 5.12 -19.65
N ASP A 387 15.72 4.36 -19.63
CA ASP A 387 16.65 4.43 -18.51
C ASP A 387 17.23 5.85 -18.36
N GLY A 388 17.32 6.32 -17.12
CA GLY A 388 17.72 7.69 -16.79
C GLY A 388 16.64 8.77 -16.98
N PHE A 389 15.47 8.45 -17.55
CA PHE A 389 14.35 9.38 -17.66
C PHE A 389 13.31 9.16 -16.54
N SER A 390 12.65 10.24 -16.11
CA SER A 390 11.51 10.12 -15.21
C SER A 390 10.29 9.57 -15.95
N ASN A 391 9.46 8.77 -15.27
CA ASN A 391 8.15 8.36 -15.79
C ASN A 391 7.31 9.59 -16.18
N PRO A 392 6.52 9.50 -17.27
CA PRO A 392 5.65 10.58 -17.71
C PRO A 392 4.60 10.94 -16.65
N LEU A 393 4.26 12.22 -16.56
CA LEU A 393 3.19 12.69 -15.71
C LEU A 393 1.84 12.53 -16.42
N ILE A 394 0.99 11.63 -15.93
CA ILE A 394 -0.31 11.34 -16.54
C ILE A 394 -1.44 11.80 -15.61
N LYS A 395 -2.32 12.65 -16.13
CA LYS A 395 -3.50 13.17 -15.43
C LYS A 395 -4.76 12.93 -16.26
N LEU A 396 -5.51 11.92 -15.88
CA LEU A 396 -6.83 11.64 -16.47
C LEU A 396 -7.94 12.26 -15.62
N GLY A 397 -8.91 12.89 -16.28
CA GLY A 397 -10.04 13.55 -15.67
C GLY A 397 -11.06 12.60 -15.03
N SER A 398 -12.15 13.18 -14.50
CA SER A 398 -13.20 12.47 -13.75
C SER A 398 -13.84 11.31 -14.53
N HIS A 399 -14.00 11.43 -15.85
CA HIS A 399 -14.54 10.38 -16.72
C HIS A 399 -13.73 9.08 -16.73
N PHE A 400 -12.45 9.14 -16.35
CA PHE A 400 -11.54 8.00 -16.29
C PHE A 400 -11.35 7.47 -14.87
N LYS A 401 -12.01 8.06 -13.86
CA LYS A 401 -11.81 7.70 -12.44
C LYS A 401 -12.17 6.23 -12.15
N LYS A 402 -13.21 5.71 -12.80
CA LYS A 402 -13.65 4.31 -12.66
C LYS A 402 -13.02 3.45 -13.76
N VAL A 403 -12.63 2.22 -13.44
CA VAL A 403 -12.01 1.27 -14.41
C VAL A 403 -12.91 1.05 -15.62
N SER A 404 -14.21 0.91 -15.43
CA SER A 404 -15.17 0.74 -16.54
C SER A 404 -15.19 1.96 -17.49
N GLY A 405 -15.12 3.17 -16.95
CA GLY A 405 -15.04 4.40 -17.72
C GLY A 405 -13.68 4.58 -18.40
N PHE A 406 -12.60 4.14 -17.76
CA PHE A 406 -11.27 4.10 -18.35
C PHE A 406 -11.21 3.12 -19.54
N GLN A 407 -11.66 1.89 -19.37
CA GLN A 407 -11.63 0.84 -20.40
C GLN A 407 -12.51 1.16 -21.60
N SER A 408 -13.70 1.75 -21.39
CA SER A 408 -14.57 2.13 -22.51
C SER A 408 -14.00 3.27 -23.36
N ARG A 409 -13.14 4.11 -22.78
CA ARG A 409 -12.55 5.28 -23.44
C ARG A 409 -11.16 5.02 -24.00
N ILE A 410 -10.41 4.12 -23.38
CA ILE A 410 -9.07 3.70 -23.80
C ILE A 410 -9.07 2.17 -23.90
N PRO A 411 -9.82 1.59 -24.86
CA PRO A 411 -9.85 0.14 -25.06
C PRO A 411 -8.50 -0.37 -25.58
N TYR A 412 -7.76 0.47 -26.31
CA TYR A 412 -6.43 0.20 -26.80
C TYR A 412 -5.46 1.19 -26.17
N ILE A 413 -4.46 0.69 -25.47
CA ILE A 413 -3.51 1.54 -24.76
C ILE A 413 -2.62 2.24 -25.79
N PRO A 414 -2.50 3.59 -25.73
CA PRO A 414 -1.65 4.33 -26.65
C PRO A 414 -0.16 4.04 -26.36
N LYS A 415 0.67 4.23 -27.39
CA LYS A 415 2.13 4.23 -27.21
C LYS A 415 2.57 5.53 -26.55
N ILE A 416 3.26 5.43 -25.43
CA ILE A 416 3.72 6.58 -24.63
C ILE A 416 5.22 6.54 -24.37
N LEU A 417 5.97 5.72 -25.11
CA LEU A 417 7.41 5.58 -24.95
C LEU A 417 8.17 6.91 -25.08
N GLU A 418 7.66 7.93 -25.77
CA GLU A 418 8.28 9.25 -25.90
C GLU A 418 7.47 10.37 -25.21
N LEU A 419 6.52 10.03 -24.33
CA LEU A 419 5.69 10.99 -23.60
C LEU A 419 6.41 11.62 -22.40
N ASP A 420 6.21 12.91 -22.14
CA ASP A 420 6.65 13.56 -20.90
C ASP A 420 5.46 13.92 -20.01
N HIS A 421 4.39 14.45 -20.60
CA HIS A 421 3.22 14.93 -19.87
C HIS A 421 1.94 14.66 -20.66
N LEU A 422 0.97 13.99 -20.04
CA LEU A 422 -0.37 13.78 -20.58
C LEU A 422 -1.42 14.37 -19.64
N THR A 423 -2.30 15.22 -20.15
CA THR A 423 -3.51 15.64 -19.43
C THR A 423 -4.72 15.44 -20.33
N ILE A 424 -5.70 14.67 -19.86
CA ILE A 424 -6.97 14.46 -20.57
C ILE A 424 -8.12 14.86 -19.65
N THR A 425 -8.91 15.84 -20.07
CA THR A 425 -10.07 16.35 -19.33
C THR A 425 -11.33 16.28 -20.19
N GLY A 426 -12.46 15.93 -19.58
CA GLY A 426 -13.76 15.82 -20.24
C GLY A 426 -14.00 14.49 -20.94
N ASN A 427 -14.99 14.47 -21.84
CA ASN A 427 -15.52 13.28 -22.50
C ASN A 427 -14.67 12.90 -23.73
N VAL A 428 -13.50 12.33 -23.49
CA VAL A 428 -12.54 11.93 -24.54
C VAL A 428 -12.54 10.43 -24.75
N THR A 429 -12.37 9.97 -25.99
CA THR A 429 -12.07 8.58 -26.35
C THR A 429 -10.78 8.50 -27.19
N ILE A 430 -10.02 7.42 -27.03
CA ILE A 430 -8.74 7.20 -27.71
C ILE A 430 -8.86 5.98 -28.62
N GLY A 431 -8.65 6.20 -29.92
CA GLY A 431 -8.66 5.17 -30.94
C GLY A 431 -7.50 4.18 -30.86
N LYS A 432 -7.55 3.14 -31.69
CA LYS A 432 -6.51 2.12 -31.80
C LYS A 432 -5.23 2.67 -32.41
N GLY A 433 -4.08 2.29 -31.85
CA GLY A 433 -2.77 2.60 -32.43
C GLY A 433 -2.32 4.05 -32.28
N VAL A 434 -2.93 4.81 -31.38
CA VAL A 434 -2.55 6.19 -31.07
C VAL A 434 -1.16 6.24 -30.42
N GLN A 435 -0.38 7.27 -30.74
CA GLN A 435 0.93 7.55 -30.16
C GLN A 435 0.95 8.94 -29.55
N LEU A 436 1.50 9.05 -28.34
CA LEU A 436 1.57 10.30 -27.58
C LEU A 436 3.03 10.60 -27.25
N LYS A 437 3.50 11.80 -27.63
CA LYS A 437 4.91 12.21 -27.52
C LYS A 437 5.03 13.61 -26.90
N GLY A 438 6.08 13.83 -26.12
CA GLY A 438 6.35 15.10 -25.45
C GLY A 438 5.20 15.52 -24.53
N THR A 439 4.70 16.74 -24.68
CA THR A 439 3.55 17.24 -23.90
C THR A 439 2.25 17.20 -24.71
N VAL A 440 1.28 16.38 -24.27
CA VAL A 440 -0.04 16.29 -24.88
C VAL A 440 -1.12 16.68 -23.87
N ILE A 441 -1.94 17.66 -24.25
CA ILE A 441 -3.06 18.14 -23.44
C ILE A 441 -4.33 18.04 -24.27
N ILE A 442 -5.31 17.26 -23.82
CA ILE A 442 -6.61 17.09 -24.47
C ILE A 442 -7.69 17.61 -23.53
N VAL A 443 -8.39 18.66 -23.94
CA VAL A 443 -9.44 19.30 -23.14
C VAL A 443 -10.74 19.29 -23.93
N CYS A 444 -11.71 18.52 -23.43
CA CYS A 444 -13.08 18.52 -23.90
C CYS A 444 -13.94 19.30 -22.90
N ASN A 445 -14.70 20.29 -23.38
CA ASN A 445 -15.61 21.06 -22.53
C ASN A 445 -16.83 20.23 -22.12
N ASP A 446 -17.56 20.71 -21.11
CA ASP A 446 -18.80 20.08 -20.66
C ASP A 446 -19.85 20.09 -21.79
N GLY A 447 -20.44 18.93 -22.05
CA GLY A 447 -21.42 18.74 -23.14
C GLY A 447 -20.80 18.35 -24.49
N ASP A 448 -19.51 18.54 -24.68
CA ASP A 448 -18.81 18.12 -25.89
C ASP A 448 -18.32 16.65 -25.80
N LYS A 449 -17.82 16.14 -26.92
CA LYS A 449 -17.13 14.85 -27.02
C LYS A 449 -15.92 15.00 -27.95
N ILE A 450 -14.80 14.37 -27.63
CA ILE A 450 -13.64 14.28 -28.53
C ILE A 450 -13.29 12.81 -28.73
N ASP A 451 -13.40 12.33 -29.97
CA ASP A 451 -12.90 11.03 -30.38
C ASP A 451 -11.55 11.21 -31.11
N ILE A 452 -10.46 10.73 -30.51
CA ILE A 452 -9.14 10.75 -31.15
C ILE A 452 -9.08 9.61 -32.17
N PRO A 453 -8.82 9.88 -33.46
CA PRO A 453 -8.90 8.88 -34.52
C PRO A 453 -7.83 7.80 -34.38
N ASN A 454 -8.11 6.64 -34.97
CA ASN A 454 -7.17 5.53 -35.04
C ASN A 454 -5.85 5.96 -35.70
N GLY A 455 -4.72 5.52 -35.15
CA GLY A 455 -3.38 5.81 -35.67
C GLY A 455 -2.89 7.25 -35.46
N ALA A 456 -3.64 8.10 -34.75
CA ALA A 456 -3.23 9.48 -34.52
C ALA A 456 -1.90 9.56 -33.76
N ILE A 457 -1.04 10.48 -34.18
CA ILE A 457 0.22 10.79 -33.51
C ILE A 457 0.09 12.22 -32.98
N LEU A 458 0.10 12.38 -31.65
CA LEU A 458 0.02 13.66 -30.98
C LEU A 458 1.36 13.96 -30.32
N GLU A 459 2.01 15.03 -30.74
CA GLU A 459 3.34 15.41 -30.25
C GLU A 459 3.38 16.90 -29.92
N ASN A 460 3.61 17.26 -28.66
CA ASN A 460 3.71 18.66 -28.23
C ASN A 460 2.51 19.53 -28.63
N VAL A 461 1.29 18.99 -28.45
CA VAL A 461 0.04 19.62 -28.90
C VAL A 461 -0.98 19.78 -27.77
N VAL A 462 -1.83 20.81 -27.93
CA VAL A 462 -3.07 20.97 -27.18
C VAL A 462 -4.25 20.72 -28.12
N VAL A 463 -5.08 19.74 -27.80
CA VAL A 463 -6.29 19.38 -28.56
C VAL A 463 -7.51 19.83 -27.77
N THR A 464 -8.38 20.62 -28.39
CA THR A 464 -9.63 21.11 -27.81
C THR A 464 -10.72 21.17 -28.87
N GLY A 465 -11.98 21.04 -28.46
CA GLY A 465 -13.15 21.17 -29.34
C GLY A 465 -14.15 20.05 -29.18
N ASN A 466 -14.92 19.79 -30.24
CA ASN A 466 -15.93 18.75 -30.31
C ASN A 466 -15.75 17.97 -31.62
N LEU A 467 -15.48 16.68 -31.53
CA LEU A 467 -15.24 15.78 -32.64
C LEU A 467 -15.86 14.41 -32.33
N THR A 468 -16.83 14.00 -33.14
CA THR A 468 -17.44 12.66 -33.05
C THR A 468 -17.10 11.86 -34.29
N ILE A 469 -16.59 10.64 -34.10
CA ILE A 469 -16.30 9.70 -35.18
C ILE A 469 -17.36 8.60 -35.14
N LEU A 470 -18.05 8.37 -36.27
CA LEU A 470 -19.08 7.35 -36.43
C LEU A 470 -18.60 6.31 -37.46
N GLU A 471 -18.97 5.03 -37.26
CA GLU A 471 -18.79 4.00 -38.29
C GLU A 471 -19.75 4.29 -39.46
N HIS A 472 -19.24 4.21 -40.68
CA HIS A 472 -20.00 4.39 -41.91
C HIS A 472 -20.36 3.04 -42.53
#